data_AF-A0A1Y2TV29-F1
#
_entry.id   AF-A0A1Y2TV29-F1
#
_cell.length_a   1.000
_cell.length_b   1.000
_cell.length_c   1.000
_cell.angle_alpha   90.00
_cell.angle_beta   90.00
_cell.angle_gamma   90.00
#
_symmetry.space_group_name_H-M   'P 1'
#
loop_
_entity.id
_entity.type
_entity.pdbx_description
1 polymer ?
#
loop_
_entity_poly.entity_id
_entity_poly.type
_entity_poly.pdbx_seq_one_letter_code
_entity_poly.pdbx_strand_id
1 'polypeptide(L)'
;MKNSIKLSVVEGDMIYANDMAVFHARDGFENGGKKRHLLKIYLRDPDQGWGLPSLLGNKWKTVYSPNLQDSERREAWHIHHEAGLEVLQFVNG
;
A
#
# COMPACT_ATOMS: atom_id res chain seq x y z
N MET A 1 7.97 4.30 21.90
CA MET A 1 6.97 3.45 22.58
C MET A 1 7.69 2.26 23.21
N LYS A 2 7.11 1.58 24.21
CA LYS A 2 7.77 0.45 24.90
C LYS A 2 8.03 -0.75 23.98
N ASN A 3 7.13 -1.01 23.03
CA ASN A 3 7.19 -2.13 22.08
C ASN A 3 7.34 -1.62 20.64
N SER A 4 8.42 -0.88 20.35
CA SER A 4 8.66 -0.32 19.02
C SER A 4 10.13 -0.44 18.61
N ILE A 5 10.37 -0.70 17.34
CA ILE A 5 11.69 -0.69 16.71
C ILE A 5 11.74 0.47 15.72
N LYS A 6 12.79 1.29 15.79
CA LYS A 6 13.01 2.39 14.84
C LYS A 6 13.91 1.92 13.71
N LEU A 7 13.47 2.12 12.48
CA LEU A 7 14.22 1.77 11.27
C LEU A 7 14.89 3.03 10.72
N SER A 8 16.17 2.91 10.36
CA SER A 8 16.96 3.98 9.74
C SER A 8 16.93 3.82 8.21
N VAL A 9 15.80 4.19 7.62
CA VAL A 9 15.50 3.98 6.20
C VAL A 9 16.14 5.07 5.35
N VAL A 10 16.88 4.69 4.31
CA VAL A 10 17.47 5.58 3.30
C VAL A 10 16.85 5.38 1.92
N GLU A 11 17.22 6.24 0.96
CA GLU A 11 16.78 6.10 -0.44
C GLU A 11 17.23 4.74 -1.01
N GLY A 12 16.29 4.03 -1.64
CA GLY A 12 16.52 2.69 -2.20
C GLY A 12 16.18 1.54 -1.25
N ASP A 13 16.00 1.80 0.05
CA ASP A 13 15.58 0.76 1.00
C ASP A 13 14.13 0.32 0.74
N MET A 14 13.89 -0.98 0.89
CA MET A 14 12.55 -1.58 0.82
C MET A 14 12.17 -2.19 2.17
N ILE A 15 10.94 -1.93 2.60
CA ILE A 15 10.39 -2.49 3.84
C ILE A 15 9.27 -3.44 3.47
N TYR A 16 9.42 -4.71 3.86
CA TYR A 16 8.35 -5.69 3.77
C TYR A 16 7.78 -5.93 5.17
N ALA A 17 6.49 -5.63 5.35
CA ALA A 17 5.79 -5.79 6.62
C ALA A 17 4.56 -6.68 6.42
N ASN A 18 4.35 -7.61 7.36
CA ASN A 18 3.08 -8.32 7.46
C ASN A 18 2.11 -7.44 8.25
N ASP A 19 1.18 -6.79 7.54
CA ASP A 19 0.17 -5.89 8.11
C ASP A 19 -0.78 -6.59 9.11
N MET A 20 -0.85 -7.93 9.12
CA MET A 20 -1.61 -8.69 10.13
C MET A 20 -0.82 -8.94 11.43
N ALA A 21 0.50 -8.73 11.43
CA ALA A 21 1.37 -9.08 12.55
C ALA A 21 1.97 -7.85 13.25
N VAL A 22 2.22 -6.76 12.51
CA VAL A 22 2.97 -5.60 13.02
C VAL A 22 2.27 -4.30 12.66
N PHE A 23 2.05 -3.45 13.65
CA PHE A 23 1.67 -2.05 13.42
C PHE A 23 2.89 -1.24 13.02
N HIS A 24 2.73 -0.39 12.01
CA HIS A 24 3.76 0.54 11.54
C HIS A 24 3.31 1.98 11.68
N ALA A 25 4.24 2.86 12.04
CA ALA A 25 4.02 4.30 12.18
C ALA A 25 5.28 5.06 11.79
N ARG A 26 5.15 6.37 11.60
CA ARG A 26 6.27 7.30 11.42
C ARG A 26 6.23 8.38 12.48
N ASP A 27 7.39 8.92 12.82
CA ASP A 27 7.48 10.12 13.62
C ASP A 27 6.94 11.34 12.84
N GLY A 28 6.59 12.40 13.58
CA GLY A 28 6.35 13.72 13.00
C GLY A 28 7.61 14.25 12.33
N PHE A 29 7.46 14.90 11.17
CA PHE A 29 8.58 15.51 10.45
C PHE A 29 8.10 16.77 9.74
N GLU A 30 9.02 17.69 9.50
CA GLU A 30 8.78 18.89 8.70
C GLU A 30 9.32 18.69 7.28
N ASN A 31 8.56 19.16 6.28
CA ASN A 31 9.02 19.10 4.90
C ASN A 31 10.09 20.17 4.66
N GLY A 32 11.27 19.77 4.21
CA GLY A 32 12.30 20.69 3.70
C GLY A 32 12.17 20.93 2.19
N GLY A 33 13.23 21.45 1.56
CA GLY A 33 13.26 21.73 0.11
C GLY A 33 13.10 20.48 -0.78
N LYS A 34 13.56 19.32 -0.31
CA LYS A 34 13.22 18.01 -0.89
C LYS A 34 12.19 17.32 0.01
N LYS A 35 11.08 16.88 -0.58
CA LYS A 35 10.02 16.15 0.12
C LYS A 35 10.35 14.66 0.16
N ARG A 36 9.96 13.99 1.25
CA ARG A 36 10.00 12.53 1.31
C ARG A 36 9.00 11.95 0.31
N HIS A 37 9.48 11.07 -0.57
CA HIS A 37 8.65 10.30 -1.49
C HIS A 37 8.73 8.81 -1.12
N LEU A 38 7.59 8.15 -0.99
CA LEU A 38 7.50 6.74 -0.59
C LEU A 38 6.46 6.04 -1.47
N LEU A 39 6.82 4.92 -2.06
CA LEU A 39 5.89 4.03 -2.74
C LEU A 39 5.39 2.98 -1.74
N LYS A 40 4.06 2.83 -1.62
CA LYS A 40 3.42 1.79 -0.80
C LYS A 40 2.64 0.85 -1.69
N ILE A 41 2.96 -0.44 -1.59
CA ILE A 41 2.32 -1.52 -2.32
C ILE A 41 1.67 -2.46 -1.31
N TYR A 42 0.40 -2.80 -1.53
CA TYR A 42 -0.31 -3.79 -0.73
C TYR A 42 -0.29 -5.13 -1.47
N LEU A 43 0.28 -6.15 -0.84
CA LEU A 43 0.28 -7.51 -1.35
C LEU A 43 -0.70 -8.36 -0.56
N ARG A 44 -1.40 -9.24 -1.26
CA ARG A 44 -2.34 -10.18 -0.66
C ARG A 44 -2.02 -11.60 -1.09
N ASP A 45 -1.93 -12.46 -0.10
CA ASP A 45 -1.97 -13.90 -0.28
C ASP A 45 -3.44 -14.39 -0.15
N PRO A 46 -4.03 -14.98 -1.20
CA PRO A 46 -5.40 -15.48 -1.15
C PRO A 46 -5.59 -16.66 -0.19
N ASP A 47 -4.52 -17.43 0.09
CA ASP A 47 -4.56 -18.65 0.89
C ASP A 47 -4.29 -18.37 2.38
N GLN A 48 -3.67 -17.23 2.70
CA GLN A 48 -3.29 -16.84 4.08
C GLN A 48 -4.04 -15.61 4.62
N GLY A 49 -4.97 -15.03 3.85
CA GLY A 49 -5.75 -13.87 4.27
C GLY A 49 -6.85 -14.21 5.27
N TRP A 50 -7.27 -13.22 6.07
CA TRP A 50 -8.49 -13.35 6.87
C TRP A 50 -9.73 -13.51 5.99
N GLY A 51 -10.71 -14.24 6.50
CA GLY A 51 -12.01 -14.39 5.84
C GLY A 51 -12.66 -13.03 5.61
N LEU A 52 -13.12 -12.79 4.39
CA LEU A 52 -13.79 -11.53 4.03
C LEU A 52 -15.17 -11.47 4.70
N PRO A 53 -15.45 -10.48 5.57
CA PRO A 53 -16.79 -10.29 6.11
C PRO A 53 -17.81 -10.11 4.98
N SER A 54 -18.97 -10.76 5.07
CA SER A 54 -19.99 -10.76 4.01
C SER A 54 -20.40 -9.34 3.57
N LEU A 55 -20.48 -8.41 4.52
CA LEU A 55 -20.80 -7.00 4.29
C LEU A 55 -19.78 -6.26 3.41
N LEU A 56 -18.53 -6.76 3.32
CA LEU A 56 -17.47 -6.15 2.52
C LEU A 56 -17.33 -6.77 1.12
N GLY A 57 -18.10 -7.81 0.80
CA GLY A 57 -18.02 -8.55 -0.46
C GLY A 57 -18.08 -7.66 -1.71
N ASN A 58 -18.99 -6.70 -1.76
CA ASN A 58 -19.17 -5.84 -2.94
C ASN A 58 -18.00 -4.86 -3.12
N LYS A 59 -17.55 -4.20 -2.03
CA LYS A 59 -16.38 -3.31 -2.07
C LYS A 59 -15.09 -4.07 -2.39
N TRP A 60 -14.98 -5.29 -1.91
CA TRP A 60 -13.85 -6.15 -2.22
C TRP A 60 -13.79 -6.45 -3.71
N LYS A 61 -14.94 -6.82 -4.30
CA LYS A 61 -15.03 -7.10 -5.74
C LYS A 61 -14.69 -5.89 -6.61
N THR A 62 -15.00 -4.66 -6.20
CA THR A 62 -14.63 -3.47 -6.99
C THR A 62 -13.12 -3.24 -7.06
N VAL A 63 -12.37 -3.74 -6.06
CA VAL A 63 -10.92 -3.56 -5.98
C VAL A 63 -10.16 -4.77 -6.53
N TYR A 64 -10.64 -5.98 -6.24
CA TYR A 64 -9.89 -7.22 -6.46
C TYR A 64 -10.45 -8.16 -7.53
N SER A 65 -11.61 -7.88 -8.12
CA SER A 65 -12.14 -8.70 -9.22
C SER A 65 -11.27 -8.58 -10.48
N PRO A 66 -11.39 -9.54 -11.42
CA PRO A 66 -10.87 -9.38 -12.76
C PRO A 66 -11.22 -8.02 -13.36
N ASN A 67 -10.25 -7.38 -13.99
CA ASN A 67 -10.39 -6.10 -14.68
C ASN A 67 -10.27 -6.24 -16.20
N LEU A 68 -10.14 -7.48 -16.70
CA LEU A 68 -10.10 -7.83 -18.13
C LEU A 68 -11.26 -8.79 -18.48
N GLN A 69 -11.56 -8.88 -19.78
CA GLN A 69 -12.69 -9.68 -20.30
C GLN A 69 -12.52 -11.19 -20.05
N ASP A 70 -11.28 -11.68 -19.99
CA ASP A 70 -10.98 -13.12 -19.88
C ASP A 70 -10.90 -13.64 -18.43
N SER A 71 -11.58 -12.96 -17.48
CA SER A 71 -11.50 -13.25 -16.04
C SER A 71 -10.09 -13.14 -15.44
N GLU A 72 -9.16 -12.51 -16.15
CA GLU A 72 -7.84 -12.17 -15.63
C GLU A 72 -7.85 -10.81 -14.93
N ARG A 73 -7.03 -10.70 -13.88
CA ARG A 73 -6.68 -9.42 -13.29
C ARG A 73 -5.26 -9.06 -13.70
N ARG A 74 -5.10 -7.91 -14.36
CA ARG A 74 -3.79 -7.30 -14.59
C ARG A 74 -3.53 -6.27 -13.51
N GLU A 75 -2.53 -6.53 -12.68
CA GLU A 75 -2.04 -5.55 -11.72
C GLU A 75 -1.29 -4.43 -12.44
N ALA A 76 -1.70 -3.20 -12.22
CA ALA A 76 -1.01 -2.00 -12.68
C ALA A 76 -0.26 -1.38 -11.50
N TRP A 77 1.07 -1.44 -11.54
CA TRP A 77 1.92 -0.86 -10.51
C TRP A 77 2.47 0.47 -11.00
N HIS A 78 1.96 1.57 -10.47
CA HIS A 78 2.51 2.90 -10.75
C HIS A 78 3.80 3.11 -9.95
N ILE A 79 4.90 2.54 -10.46
CA ILE A 79 6.23 2.65 -9.83
C ILE A 79 6.99 3.91 -10.27
N HIS A 80 6.49 4.61 -11.29
CA HIS A 80 7.05 5.86 -11.77
C HIS A 80 6.25 7.03 -11.19
N HIS A 81 6.98 8.01 -10.65
CA HIS A 81 6.40 9.27 -10.21
C HIS A 81 6.37 10.27 -11.35
N GLU A 82 5.22 10.90 -11.57
CA GLU A 82 5.04 12.12 -12.34
C GLU A 82 4.42 13.19 -11.44
N ALA A 83 4.87 14.44 -11.56
CA ALA A 83 4.32 15.55 -10.78
C ALA A 83 2.83 15.73 -11.11
N GLY A 84 1.98 15.84 -10.08
CA GLY A 84 0.53 15.93 -10.21
C GLY A 84 -0.23 14.62 -9.94
N LEU A 85 0.45 13.46 -9.89
CA LEU A 85 -0.18 12.19 -9.50
C LEU A 85 -0.71 12.21 -8.06
N GLU A 86 -0.11 13.02 -7.18
CA GLU A 86 -0.54 13.23 -5.80
C GLU A 86 -1.96 13.80 -5.64
N VAL A 87 -2.53 14.38 -6.71
CA VAL A 87 -3.89 14.96 -6.72
C VAL A 87 -4.94 13.93 -7.14
N LEU A 88 -4.53 12.78 -7.68
CA LEU A 88 -5.41 11.68 -8.07
C LEU A 88 -5.72 10.81 -6.84
N GLN A 89 -6.82 11.12 -6.15
CA GLN A 89 -7.29 10.42 -4.94
C GLN A 89 -7.45 8.90 -5.09
N PHE A 90 -7.54 8.37 -6.32
CA PHE A 90 -7.69 6.93 -6.57
C PHE A 90 -6.38 6.13 -6.51
N VAL A 91 -5.22 6.81 -6.44
CA VAL A 91 -3.89 6.18 -6.46
C VAL A 91 -3.24 6.17 -5.07
N ASN A 92 -3.69 7.07 -4.19
CA ASN A 92 -3.26 7.12 -2.81
C ASN A 92 -4.37 6.51 -1.96
N GLY A 93 -4.18 5.25 -1.53
CA GLY A 93 -5.14 4.55 -0.68
C GLY A 93 -5.59 5.33 0.54
#